data_AF-A0A0E3PLH8-F1
#
_entry.id   AF-A0A0E3PLH8-F1
#
_cell.length_a   1.000
_cell.length_b   1.000
_cell.length_c   1.000
_cell.angle_alpha   90.00
_cell.angle_beta   90.00
_cell.angle_gamma   90.00
#
_symmetry.space_group_name_H-M   'P 1'
#
loop_
_entity.id
_entity.type
_entity.pdbx_description
1 polymer ?
#
loop_
_entity_poly.entity_id
_entity_poly.type
_entity_poly.pdbx_seq_one_letter_code
_entity_poly.pdbx_strand_id
1 'polypeptide(L)'
;MLFSGQPELELTRNALLSMGYFVPCVRGAYAKMNTSVILENSDGFRWDIFVQVVCNGLQLSESMVKRSIELFSLEKISVYMLAPEDIFVFKSVTSRERDREDMYTLFTRGLDFDIIRDEILWQNEQDRSFAWIAFFFDGLEEFADRYKIFHSVIGELHDLAYQDMLVQMPIERLKGGHKTLEELSQDMDSRDVRKAIKVLVKKGLIKQVAESQFSLSDSS
;
A
#
# COMPACT_ATOMS: atom_id res chain seq x y z
N MET A 1 -0.63 -3.56 -14.76
CA MET A 1 0.33 -4.66 -14.96
C MET A 1 1.51 -4.44 -14.05
N LEU A 2 2.03 -5.49 -13.44
CA LEU A 2 3.12 -5.42 -12.47
C LEU A 2 4.21 -6.39 -12.91
N PHE A 3 5.43 -5.88 -13.08
CA PHE A 3 6.59 -6.64 -13.49
C PHE A 3 7.56 -6.88 -12.34
N SER A 4 8.34 -7.95 -12.44
CA SER A 4 9.36 -8.30 -11.46
C SER A 4 10.65 -7.50 -11.65
N GLY A 5 10.87 -6.92 -12.84
CA GLY A 5 12.05 -6.10 -13.13
C GLY A 5 11.90 -5.12 -14.28
N GLN A 6 12.86 -4.20 -14.36
CA GLN A 6 12.93 -3.15 -15.38
C GLN A 6 13.04 -3.66 -16.83
N PRO A 7 13.77 -4.77 -17.14
CA PRO A 7 13.87 -5.25 -18.52
C PRO A 7 12.52 -5.62 -19.14
N GLU A 8 11.62 -6.21 -18.35
CA GLU A 8 10.28 -6.61 -18.77
C GLU A 8 9.41 -5.39 -19.09
N LEU A 9 9.55 -4.33 -18.30
CA LEU A 9 8.91 -3.04 -18.56
C LEU A 9 9.35 -2.46 -19.90
N GLU A 10 10.65 -2.36 -20.17
CA GLU A 10 11.13 -1.74 -21.41
C GLU A 10 10.75 -2.54 -22.65
N LEU A 11 10.82 -3.88 -22.59
CA LEU A 11 10.36 -4.74 -23.68
C LEU A 11 8.87 -4.55 -23.96
N THR A 12 8.04 -4.57 -22.92
CA THR A 12 6.59 -4.38 -23.04
C THR A 12 6.24 -2.99 -23.55
N ARG A 13 6.89 -1.96 -23.01
CA ARG A 13 6.71 -0.56 -23.42
C ARG A 13 7.03 -0.38 -24.90
N ASN A 14 8.17 -0.88 -25.36
CA ASN A 14 8.57 -0.76 -26.77
C ASN A 14 7.60 -1.51 -27.69
N ALA A 15 7.13 -2.69 -27.29
CA ALA A 15 6.12 -3.42 -28.03
C ALA A 15 4.82 -2.61 -28.14
N LEU A 16 4.28 -2.10 -27.02
CA LEU A 16 3.06 -1.29 -27.00
C LEU A 16 3.20 0.00 -27.83
N LEU A 17 4.33 0.70 -27.73
CA LEU A 17 4.59 1.88 -28.55
C LEU A 17 4.59 1.55 -30.05
N SER A 18 5.20 0.42 -30.45
CA SER A 18 5.18 -0.01 -31.85
C SER A 18 3.79 -0.44 -32.35
N MET A 19 2.88 -0.77 -31.43
CA MET A 19 1.47 -1.04 -31.70
C MET A 19 0.58 0.22 -31.69
N GLY A 20 1.16 1.42 -31.55
CA GLY A 20 0.41 2.68 -31.60
C GLY A 20 -0.12 3.18 -30.25
N TYR A 21 0.33 2.60 -29.13
CA TYR A 21 0.12 3.23 -27.83
C TYR A 21 1.04 4.45 -27.68
N PHE A 22 0.64 5.40 -26.85
CA PHE A 22 1.39 6.61 -26.52
C PHE A 22 1.30 6.91 -25.03
N VAL A 23 2.18 7.79 -24.52
CA VAL A 23 2.12 8.25 -23.12
C VAL A 23 1.07 9.36 -23.02
N PRO A 24 -0.05 9.17 -22.30
CA PRO A 24 -1.08 10.18 -22.19
C PRO A 24 -0.73 11.26 -21.16
N CYS A 25 -1.50 12.36 -21.15
CA CYS A 25 -1.48 13.30 -20.03
C CYS A 25 -2.29 12.72 -18.86
N VAL A 26 -1.63 12.48 -17.72
CA VAL A 26 -2.25 11.84 -16.54
C VAL A 26 -2.60 12.89 -15.48
N ARG A 27 -3.80 12.79 -14.89
CA ARG A 27 -4.31 13.73 -13.87
C ARG A 27 -5.07 13.00 -12.76
N GLY A 28 -5.30 13.70 -11.64
CA GLY A 28 -6.14 13.23 -10.54
C GLY A 28 -5.58 12.01 -9.81
N ALA A 29 -6.44 11.06 -9.44
CA ALA A 29 -6.06 9.84 -8.73
C ALA A 29 -4.96 9.04 -9.44
N TYR A 30 -4.98 9.00 -10.78
CA TYR A 30 -3.97 8.28 -11.57
C TYR A 30 -2.57 8.86 -11.42
N ALA A 31 -2.44 10.18 -11.28
CA ALA A 31 -1.14 10.83 -11.07
C ALA A 31 -0.55 10.50 -9.69
N LYS A 32 -1.38 10.10 -8.72
CA LYS A 32 -0.97 9.72 -7.37
C LYS A 32 -0.54 8.26 -7.23
N MET A 33 -0.77 7.42 -8.25
CA MET A 33 -0.49 5.99 -8.16
C MET A 33 0.99 5.63 -8.25
N ASN A 34 1.86 6.59 -8.60
CA ASN A 34 3.30 6.37 -8.79
C ASN A 34 3.63 5.21 -9.76
N THR A 35 2.86 5.12 -10.84
CA THR A 35 3.08 4.15 -11.93
C THR A 35 4.43 4.37 -12.61
N SER A 36 5.15 3.29 -12.91
CA SER A 36 6.41 3.37 -13.66
C SER A 36 6.20 3.90 -15.07
N VAL A 37 5.11 3.49 -15.73
CA VAL A 37 4.71 3.99 -17.05
C VAL A 37 3.19 3.87 -17.20
N ILE A 38 2.59 4.85 -17.87
CA ILE A 38 1.21 4.77 -18.36
C ILE A 38 1.24 4.88 -19.88
N LEU A 39 0.56 3.95 -20.55
CA LEU A 39 0.39 3.93 -22.00
C LEU A 39 -1.08 3.83 -22.35
N GLU A 40 -1.52 4.55 -23.37
CA GLU A 40 -2.89 4.56 -23.86
C GLU A 40 -2.92 4.49 -25.39
N ASN A 41 -3.92 3.84 -25.97
CA ASN A 41 -4.13 3.86 -27.42
C ASN A 41 -5.28 4.81 -27.81
N SER A 42 -5.52 4.98 -29.11
CA SER A 42 -6.59 5.86 -29.62
C SER A 42 -8.00 5.44 -29.21
N ASP A 43 -8.19 4.18 -28.83
CA ASP A 43 -9.48 3.64 -28.40
C ASP A 43 -9.72 3.87 -26.89
N GLY A 44 -8.75 4.47 -26.19
CA GLY A 44 -8.81 4.73 -24.75
C GLY A 44 -8.43 3.52 -23.87
N PHE A 45 -7.88 2.44 -24.45
CA PHE A 45 -7.34 1.34 -23.66
C PHE A 45 -6.02 1.75 -23.02
N ARG A 46 -5.95 1.59 -21.69
CA ARG A 46 -4.82 2.03 -20.88
C ARG A 46 -4.10 0.87 -20.21
N TRP A 47 -2.77 0.93 -20.22
CA TRP A 47 -1.87 0.12 -19.42
C TRP A 47 -1.23 0.97 -18.35
N ASP A 48 -1.61 0.73 -17.10
CA ASP A 48 -0.88 1.23 -15.93
C ASP A 48 0.17 0.17 -15.57
N ILE A 49 1.46 0.48 -15.78
CA ILE A 49 2.56 -0.46 -15.58
C ILE A 49 3.39 -0.07 -14.36
N PHE A 50 3.66 -1.06 -13.51
CA PHE A 50 4.45 -0.96 -12.29
C PHE A 50 5.62 -1.96 -12.34
N VAL A 51 6.69 -1.69 -11.61
CA VAL A 51 7.82 -2.60 -11.41
C VAL A 51 8.04 -2.80 -9.93
N GLN A 52 7.85 -4.02 -9.45
CA GLN A 52 7.99 -4.51 -8.07
C GLN A 52 7.12 -3.81 -7.00
N VAL A 53 6.81 -2.53 -7.14
CA VAL A 53 6.10 -1.73 -6.15
C VAL A 53 4.92 -1.04 -6.82
N VAL A 54 3.78 -1.07 -6.14
CA VAL A 54 2.55 -0.36 -6.49
C VAL A 54 2.28 0.68 -5.43
N CYS A 55 1.77 1.85 -5.85
CA CYS A 55 1.21 2.90 -4.99
C CYS A 55 2.00 3.15 -3.69
N ASN A 56 3.08 3.92 -3.80
CA ASN A 56 3.83 4.47 -2.66
C ASN A 56 4.38 3.44 -1.64
N GLY A 57 4.42 2.14 -1.92
CA GLY A 57 5.18 1.20 -1.08
C GLY A 57 4.73 -0.25 -1.06
N LEU A 58 3.54 -0.60 -1.55
CA LEU A 58 3.06 -1.99 -1.54
C LEU A 58 3.85 -2.83 -2.55
N GLN A 59 4.56 -3.86 -2.08
CA GLN A 59 5.49 -4.64 -2.90
C GLN A 59 4.82 -5.89 -3.50
N LEU A 60 5.32 -6.37 -4.64
CA LEU A 60 5.02 -7.70 -5.15
C LEU A 60 5.83 -8.73 -4.36
N SER A 61 5.21 -9.36 -3.37
CA SER A 61 5.89 -10.36 -2.55
C SER A 61 6.09 -11.69 -3.30
N GLU A 62 7.07 -12.49 -2.90
CA GLU A 62 7.21 -13.85 -3.44
C GLU A 62 5.96 -14.70 -3.16
N SER A 63 5.29 -14.45 -2.04
CA SER A 63 4.08 -15.16 -1.64
C SER A 63 2.92 -14.83 -2.58
N MET A 64 2.75 -13.55 -2.97
CA MET A 64 1.80 -13.13 -4.01
C MET A 64 2.09 -13.83 -5.35
N VAL A 65 3.37 -13.90 -5.75
CA VAL A 65 3.77 -14.58 -7.00
C VAL A 65 3.44 -16.06 -6.96
N LYS A 66 3.74 -16.75 -5.84
CA LYS A 66 3.47 -18.19 -5.67
C LYS A 66 1.98 -18.53 -5.71
N ARG A 67 1.10 -17.62 -5.26
CA ARG A 67 -0.36 -17.78 -5.28
C ARG A 67 -1.01 -17.31 -6.57
N SER A 68 -0.26 -16.67 -7.46
CA SER A 68 -0.80 -16.17 -8.73
C SER A 68 -1.22 -17.31 -9.66
N ILE A 69 -2.26 -17.05 -10.45
CA ILE A 69 -2.87 -18.02 -11.37
C ILE A 69 -2.47 -17.63 -12.79
N GLU A 70 -1.91 -18.58 -13.54
CA GLU A 70 -1.64 -18.36 -14.97
C GLU A 70 -2.96 -18.20 -15.72
N LEU A 71 -3.13 -17.07 -16.41
CA LEU A 71 -4.27 -16.83 -17.29
C LEU A 71 -4.01 -17.43 -18.67
N PHE A 72 -2.83 -17.17 -19.21
CA PHE A 72 -2.36 -17.72 -20.46
C PHE A 72 -0.84 -17.57 -20.59
N SER A 73 -0.26 -18.46 -21.39
CA SER A 73 1.14 -18.41 -21.80
C SER A 73 1.24 -18.46 -23.32
N LEU A 74 2.07 -17.58 -23.86
CA LEU A 74 2.50 -17.54 -25.25
C LEU A 74 4.03 -17.74 -25.28
N GLU A 75 4.59 -17.96 -26.47
CA GLU A 75 6.02 -18.24 -26.66
C GLU A 75 6.95 -17.25 -25.93
N LYS A 76 6.55 -15.97 -25.81
CA LYS A 76 7.39 -14.90 -25.26
C LYS A 76 6.79 -14.17 -24.05
N ILE A 77 5.58 -14.53 -23.64
CA ILE A 77 4.89 -13.85 -22.55
C ILE A 77 4.00 -14.82 -21.80
N SER A 78 4.13 -14.84 -20.48
CA SER A 78 3.20 -15.51 -19.58
C SER A 78 2.50 -14.46 -18.74
N VAL A 79 1.18 -14.54 -18.66
CA VAL A 79 0.36 -13.58 -17.93
C VAL A 79 -0.29 -14.28 -16.76
N TYR A 80 -0.02 -13.75 -15.57
CA TYR A 80 -0.55 -14.23 -14.31
C TYR A 80 -1.53 -13.21 -13.72
N MET A 81 -2.56 -13.71 -13.06
CA MET A 81 -3.47 -12.94 -12.24
C MET A 81 -3.14 -13.20 -10.77
N LEU A 82 -3.05 -12.13 -9.98
CA LEU A 82 -2.89 -12.24 -8.54
C LEU A 82 -4.12 -12.90 -7.89
N ALA A 83 -3.92 -13.49 -6.72
CA ALA A 83 -5.02 -14.06 -5.96
C ALA A 83 -6.03 -12.97 -5.54
N PRO A 84 -7.32 -13.30 -5.37
CA PRO A 84 -8.35 -12.34 -4.92
C PRO A 84 -7.97 -11.54 -3.67
N GLU A 85 -7.30 -12.18 -2.72
CA GLU A 85 -6.78 -11.60 -1.48
C GLU A 85 -5.76 -10.50 -1.75
N ASP A 86 -4.79 -10.80 -2.62
CA ASP A 86 -3.75 -9.84 -2.99
C ASP A 86 -4.36 -8.67 -3.78
N ILE A 87 -5.33 -8.94 -4.68
CA ILE A 87 -6.07 -7.91 -5.40
C ILE A 87 -6.81 -7.00 -4.40
N PHE A 88 -7.45 -7.56 -3.37
CA PHE A 88 -8.12 -6.77 -2.33
C PHE A 88 -7.16 -5.80 -1.63
N VAL A 89 -5.94 -6.26 -1.28
CA VAL A 89 -4.90 -5.41 -0.68
C VAL A 89 -4.39 -4.35 -1.66
N PHE A 90 -4.16 -4.69 -2.94
CA PHE A 90 -3.78 -3.68 -3.93
C PHE A 90 -4.87 -2.62 -4.15
N LYS A 91 -6.15 -3.02 -4.07
CA LYS A 91 -7.27 -2.08 -4.21
C LYS A 91 -7.41 -1.17 -3.00
N SER A 92 -7.10 -1.66 -1.80
CA SER A 92 -7.21 -0.84 -0.59
C SER A 92 -6.27 0.38 -0.63
N VAL A 93 -5.03 0.22 -1.12
CA VAL A 93 -4.01 1.29 -1.16
C VAL A 93 -4.17 2.33 -2.29
N THR A 94 -5.21 2.19 -3.11
CA THR A 94 -5.48 3.12 -4.23
C THR A 94 -6.52 4.17 -3.85
N SER A 95 -6.56 5.26 -4.62
CA SER A 95 -7.54 6.35 -4.45
C SER A 95 -8.58 6.41 -5.57
N ARG A 96 -8.76 5.33 -6.36
CA ARG A 96 -9.76 5.31 -7.43
C ARG A 96 -11.10 4.83 -6.86
N GLU A 97 -12.15 5.58 -7.16
CA GLU A 97 -13.49 5.34 -6.61
C GLU A 97 -14.02 3.91 -6.85
N ARG A 98 -13.81 3.38 -8.06
CA ARG A 98 -14.22 2.01 -8.44
C ARG A 98 -13.47 0.92 -7.68
N ASP A 99 -12.31 1.20 -7.10
CA ASP A 99 -11.54 0.17 -6.40
C ASP A 99 -12.25 -0.31 -5.13
N ARG A 100 -13.10 0.54 -4.51
CA ARG A 100 -13.96 0.11 -3.39
C ARG A 100 -15.09 -0.82 -3.83
N GLU A 101 -15.66 -0.61 -5.03
CA GLU A 101 -16.66 -1.53 -5.62
C GLU A 101 -16.05 -2.90 -5.91
N ASP A 102 -14.82 -2.92 -6.43
CA ASP A 102 -14.07 -4.16 -6.65
C ASP A 102 -13.78 -4.86 -5.31
N MET A 103 -13.34 -4.13 -4.28
CA MET A 103 -13.15 -4.68 -2.93
C MET A 103 -14.44 -5.31 -2.39
N TYR A 104 -15.60 -4.68 -2.57
CA TYR A 104 -16.89 -5.22 -2.14
C TYR A 104 -17.24 -6.51 -2.87
N THR A 105 -17.01 -6.55 -4.17
CA THR A 105 -17.23 -7.74 -5.00
C THR A 105 -16.32 -8.89 -4.57
N LEU A 106 -15.05 -8.61 -4.27
CA LEU A 106 -14.10 -9.61 -3.76
C LEU A 106 -14.51 -10.12 -2.38
N PHE A 107 -14.79 -9.21 -1.45
CA PHE A 107 -15.22 -9.53 -0.10
C PHE A 107 -16.46 -10.44 -0.07
N THR A 108 -17.49 -10.11 -0.86
CA THR A 108 -18.74 -10.88 -0.91
C THR A 108 -18.61 -12.26 -1.55
N ARG A 109 -17.56 -12.50 -2.34
CA ARG A 109 -17.25 -13.81 -2.92
C ARG A 109 -16.48 -14.73 -1.97
N GLY A 110 -16.06 -14.20 -0.82
CA GLY A 110 -15.22 -14.90 0.14
C GLY A 110 -13.74 -14.65 -0.15
N LEU A 111 -13.04 -14.17 0.87
CA LEU A 111 -11.59 -13.99 0.88
C LEU A 111 -11.02 -14.83 2.01
N ASP A 112 -9.83 -15.40 1.80
CA ASP A 112 -9.04 -15.95 2.88
C ASP A 112 -8.29 -14.81 3.60
N PHE A 113 -8.80 -14.44 4.78
CA PHE A 113 -8.26 -13.31 5.52
C PHE A 113 -6.97 -13.64 6.27
N ASP A 114 -6.65 -14.92 6.47
CA ASP A 114 -5.34 -15.30 7.01
C ASP A 114 -4.24 -14.93 6.00
N ILE A 115 -4.50 -15.13 4.70
CA ILE A 115 -3.60 -14.69 3.62
C ILE A 115 -3.41 -13.18 3.65
N ILE A 116 -4.50 -12.41 3.79
CA ILE A 116 -4.44 -10.94 3.83
C ILE A 116 -3.64 -10.47 5.04
N ARG A 117 -3.90 -11.03 6.23
CA ARG A 117 -3.18 -10.71 7.46
C ARG A 117 -1.69 -10.99 7.31
N ASP A 118 -1.35 -12.18 6.85
CA ASP A 118 0.04 -12.61 6.73
C ASP A 118 0.79 -11.75 5.70
N GLU A 119 0.11 -11.33 4.64
CA GLU A 119 0.67 -10.39 3.66
C GLU A 119 0.90 -9.00 4.28
N ILE A 120 -0.04 -8.46 5.06
CA ILE A 120 0.14 -7.16 5.74
C ILE A 120 1.34 -7.19 6.67
N LEU A 121 1.47 -8.24 7.48
CA LEU A 121 2.62 -8.42 8.37
C LEU A 121 3.93 -8.44 7.59
N TRP A 122 4.00 -9.22 6.51
CA TRP A 122 5.19 -9.28 5.67
C TRP A 122 5.53 -7.93 5.04
N GLN A 123 4.55 -7.22 4.48
CA GLN A 123 4.75 -5.91 3.86
C GLN A 123 5.24 -4.88 4.88
N ASN A 124 4.75 -4.92 6.12
CA ASN A 124 5.20 -4.05 7.21
C ASN A 124 6.63 -4.35 7.68
N GLU A 125 7.11 -5.58 7.55
CA GLU A 125 8.52 -5.92 7.79
C GLU A 125 9.44 -5.41 6.67
N GLN A 126 8.94 -5.31 5.43
CA GLN A 126 9.74 -4.89 4.28
C GLN A 126 9.74 -3.38 4.04
N ASP A 127 8.64 -2.69 4.34
CA ASP A 127 8.54 -1.24 4.11
C ASP A 127 9.16 -0.42 5.24
N ARG A 128 10.13 0.43 4.88
CA ARG A 128 10.78 1.37 5.81
C ARG A 128 10.14 2.76 5.84
N SER A 129 9.21 3.02 4.93
CA SER A 129 8.53 4.31 4.74
C SER A 129 7.17 4.39 5.41
N PHE A 130 6.51 3.25 5.61
CA PHE A 130 5.17 3.10 6.19
C PHE A 130 4.07 3.83 5.41
N ALA A 131 4.36 4.26 4.19
CA ALA A 131 3.39 4.99 3.39
C ALA A 131 2.23 4.07 2.97
N TRP A 132 2.52 2.81 2.63
CA TRP A 132 1.49 1.90 2.14
C TRP A 132 0.45 1.54 3.23
N ILE A 133 0.88 1.35 4.49
CA ILE A 133 -0.04 0.95 5.57
C ILE A 133 -1.05 2.06 5.90
N ALA A 134 -0.64 3.33 5.77
CA ALA A 134 -1.57 4.46 5.90
C ALA A 134 -2.62 4.44 4.78
N PHE A 135 -2.21 4.23 3.52
CA PHE A 135 -3.16 4.10 2.41
C PHE A 135 -4.06 2.87 2.55
N PHE A 136 -3.53 1.76 3.07
CA PHE A 136 -4.29 0.56 3.36
C PHE A 136 -5.37 0.84 4.41
N PHE A 137 -4.99 1.49 5.52
CA PHE A 137 -5.89 1.86 6.61
C PHE A 137 -7.02 2.77 6.12
N ASP A 138 -6.68 3.90 5.49
CA ASP A 138 -7.67 4.84 4.95
C ASP A 138 -8.61 4.15 3.96
N GLY A 139 -8.07 3.26 3.14
CA GLY A 139 -8.86 2.56 2.14
C GLY A 139 -9.75 1.47 2.71
N LEU A 140 -9.33 0.83 3.79
CA LEU A 140 -10.14 -0.12 4.53
C LEU A 140 -11.27 0.59 5.29
N GLU A 141 -11.00 1.74 5.90
CA GLU A 141 -12.03 2.58 6.53
C GLU A 141 -13.06 3.05 5.51
N GLU A 142 -12.63 3.63 4.39
CA GLU A 142 -13.52 4.08 3.32
C GLU A 142 -14.38 2.92 2.79
N PHE A 143 -13.78 1.74 2.62
CA PHE A 143 -14.48 0.53 2.21
C PHE A 143 -15.56 0.13 3.22
N ALA A 144 -15.20 0.01 4.50
CA ALA A 144 -16.10 -0.39 5.57
C ALA A 144 -17.26 0.61 5.72
N ASP A 145 -16.96 1.91 5.68
CA ASP A 145 -17.93 2.98 5.82
C ASP A 145 -18.87 3.08 4.62
N ARG A 146 -18.36 2.95 3.39
CA ARG A 146 -19.15 3.03 2.17
C ARG A 146 -20.19 1.92 2.11
N TYR A 147 -19.79 0.70 2.44
CA TYR A 147 -20.66 -0.48 2.34
C TYR A 147 -21.29 -0.90 3.66
N LYS A 148 -21.08 -0.13 4.74
CA LYS A 148 -21.62 -0.41 6.08
C LYS A 148 -21.29 -1.83 6.54
N ILE A 149 -20.04 -2.23 6.34
CA ILE A 149 -19.56 -3.56 6.70
C ILE A 149 -19.17 -3.57 8.17
N PHE A 150 -19.95 -4.29 8.96
CA PHE A 150 -19.65 -4.59 10.36
C PHE A 150 -19.28 -6.06 10.48
N HIS A 151 -18.06 -6.39 10.08
CA HIS A 151 -17.53 -7.75 10.10
C HIS A 151 -16.29 -7.81 10.99
N SER A 152 -16.20 -8.81 11.87
CA SER A 152 -15.10 -8.93 12.85
C SER A 152 -13.73 -8.87 12.17
N VAL A 153 -13.61 -9.54 11.03
CA VAL A 153 -12.35 -9.59 10.29
C VAL A 153 -11.93 -8.24 9.71
N ILE A 154 -12.88 -7.38 9.33
CA ILE A 154 -12.53 -6.01 8.92
C ILE A 154 -12.05 -5.21 10.13
N GLY A 155 -12.66 -5.41 11.30
CA GLY A 155 -12.19 -4.86 12.56
C GLY A 155 -10.77 -5.34 12.91
N GLU A 156 -10.47 -6.62 12.73
CA GLU A 156 -9.13 -7.17 12.98
C GLU A 156 -8.06 -6.59 12.05
N LEU A 157 -8.37 -6.44 10.76
CA LEU A 157 -7.46 -5.80 9.79
C LEU A 157 -7.27 -4.31 10.08
N HIS A 158 -8.33 -3.62 10.52
CA HIS A 158 -8.28 -2.23 10.95
C HIS A 158 -7.41 -2.06 12.18
N ASP A 159 -7.63 -2.87 13.22
CA ASP A 159 -6.83 -2.88 14.44
C ASP A 159 -5.35 -3.16 14.13
N LEU A 160 -5.05 -4.14 13.28
CA LEU A 160 -3.69 -4.46 12.85
C LEU A 160 -3.00 -3.24 12.21
N ALA A 161 -3.64 -2.65 11.20
CA ALA A 161 -3.10 -1.48 10.50
C ALA A 161 -2.94 -0.27 11.45
N TYR A 162 -3.91 -0.05 12.34
CA TYR A 162 -3.87 1.03 13.31
C TYR A 162 -2.71 0.88 14.31
N GLN A 163 -2.47 -0.33 14.85
CA GLN A 163 -1.35 -0.57 15.76
C GLN A 163 0.00 -0.32 15.08
N ASP A 164 0.15 -0.73 13.82
CA ASP A 164 1.38 -0.50 13.08
C ASP A 164 1.59 0.99 12.77
N MET A 165 0.53 1.72 12.41
CA MET A 165 0.59 3.17 12.25
C MET A 165 1.00 3.88 13.56
N LEU A 166 0.45 3.46 14.71
CA LEU A 166 0.73 4.06 16.02
C LEU A 166 2.20 3.99 16.40
N VAL A 167 2.89 2.95 15.96
CA VAL A 167 4.31 2.74 16.23
C VAL A 167 5.17 3.49 15.23
N GLN A 168 4.84 3.39 13.94
CA GLN A 168 5.75 3.76 12.86
C GLN A 168 5.60 5.22 12.42
N MET A 169 4.39 5.76 12.42
CA MET A 169 4.16 7.15 12.01
C MET A 169 4.91 8.16 12.90
N PRO A 170 4.97 8.00 14.24
CA PRO A 170 5.81 8.86 15.07
C PRO A 170 7.30 8.79 14.70
N ILE A 171 7.82 7.59 14.39
CA ILE A 171 9.22 7.41 13.98
C ILE A 171 9.48 8.17 12.67
N GLU A 172 8.59 8.02 11.69
CA GLU A 172 8.73 8.69 10.39
C GLU A 172 8.70 10.21 10.53
N ARG A 173 7.74 10.75 11.29
CA ARG A 173 7.61 12.19 11.53
C ARG A 173 8.85 12.80 12.21
N LEU A 174 9.55 12.01 13.02
CA LEU A 174 10.78 12.43 13.70
C LEU A 174 12.03 12.37 12.81
N LYS A 175 12.00 11.70 11.64
CA LYS A 175 13.10 11.79 10.66
C LYS A 175 13.32 13.23 10.18
N GLY A 176 12.27 14.06 10.21
CA GLY A 176 12.34 15.50 9.91
C GLY A 176 12.85 16.38 11.05
N GLY A 177 13.32 15.80 12.15
CA GLY A 177 13.83 16.52 13.33
C GLY A 177 12.89 16.41 14.54
N HIS A 178 13.07 17.31 15.50
CA HIS A 178 12.32 17.28 16.75
C HIS A 178 10.85 17.65 16.52
N LYS A 179 9.93 16.91 17.15
CA LYS A 179 8.49 17.14 17.05
C LYS A 179 7.80 17.11 18.40
N THR A 180 6.71 17.86 18.50
CA THR A 180 5.82 17.85 19.66
C THR A 180 4.86 16.67 19.63
N LEU A 181 4.27 16.31 20.78
CA LEU A 181 3.21 15.30 20.81
C LEU A 181 2.05 15.63 19.87
N GLU A 182 1.68 16.92 19.77
CA GLU A 182 0.60 17.38 18.89
C GLU A 182 0.91 17.08 17.43
N GLU A 183 2.10 17.46 16.96
CA GLU A 183 2.57 17.14 15.60
C GLU A 183 2.69 15.63 15.37
N LEU A 184 3.12 14.86 16.37
CA LEU A 184 3.21 13.40 16.27
C LEU A 184 1.85 12.72 16.28
N SER A 185 0.83 13.35 16.86
CA SER A 185 -0.54 12.83 16.93
C SER A 185 -1.47 13.30 15.82
N GLN A 186 -0.96 14.08 14.86
CA GLN A 186 -1.77 14.53 13.73
C GLN A 186 -2.44 13.31 13.06
N ASP A 187 -3.74 13.39 12.81
CA ASP A 187 -4.56 12.34 12.19
C ASP A 187 -4.71 11.03 13.01
N MET A 188 -4.35 11.04 14.29
CA MET A 188 -4.45 9.88 15.20
C MET A 188 -4.95 10.29 16.60
N ASP A 189 -5.41 9.33 17.42
CA ASP A 189 -5.78 9.61 18.81
C ASP A 189 -4.51 9.92 19.63
N SER A 190 -4.40 11.16 20.11
CA SER A 190 -3.26 11.63 20.91
C SER A 190 -2.97 10.81 22.17
N ARG A 191 -3.97 10.12 22.74
CA ARG A 191 -3.79 9.24 23.90
C ARG A 191 -3.06 7.96 23.51
N ASP A 192 -3.38 7.40 22.35
CA ASP A 192 -2.76 6.17 21.87
C ASP A 192 -1.35 6.45 21.34
N VAL A 193 -1.16 7.55 20.62
CA VAL A 193 0.18 8.03 20.22
C VAL A 193 1.05 8.28 21.46
N ARG A 194 0.49 8.87 22.53
CA ARG A 194 1.22 9.05 23.79
C ARG A 194 1.63 7.73 24.44
N LYS A 195 0.78 6.69 24.39
CA LYS A 195 1.15 5.35 24.88
C LYS A 195 2.25 4.73 24.02
N ALA A 196 2.14 4.83 22.69
CA ALA A 196 3.14 4.32 21.76
C ALA A 196 4.50 5.01 21.97
N ILE A 197 4.54 6.34 22.07
CA ILE A 197 5.77 7.10 22.36
C ILE A 197 6.42 6.63 23.67
N LYS A 198 5.65 6.39 24.75
CA LYS A 198 6.21 5.86 26.00
C LYS A 198 6.90 4.51 25.79
N VAL A 199 6.32 3.63 24.99
CA VAL A 199 6.93 2.33 24.64
C VAL A 199 8.19 2.52 23.80
N LEU A 200 8.15 3.41 22.80
CA LEU A 200 9.28 3.71 21.92
C LEU A 200 10.45 4.35 22.67
N VAL A 201 10.18 5.23 23.63
CA VAL A 201 11.18 5.80 24.53
C VAL A 201 11.79 4.72 25.42
N LYS A 202 10.97 3.84 26.00
CA LYS A 202 11.46 2.70 26.79
C LYS A 202 12.32 1.75 25.97
N LYS A 203 12.01 1.56 24.69
CA LYS A 203 12.79 0.77 23.73
C LYS A 203 14.05 1.50 23.23
N GLY A 204 14.23 2.77 23.58
CA GLY A 204 15.38 3.57 23.15
C GLY A 204 15.33 4.00 21.68
N LEU A 205 14.18 3.89 20.99
CA LEU A 205 14.03 4.30 19.59
C LEU A 205 13.79 5.81 19.45
N ILE A 206 13.15 6.41 20.47
CA ILE A 206 12.85 7.84 20.56
C ILE A 206 13.42 8.35 21.87
N LYS A 207 13.92 9.60 21.90
CA LYS A 207 14.32 10.30 23.11
C LYS A 207 13.44 11.54 23.32
N GLN A 208 13.09 11.81 24.57
CA GLN A 208 12.44 13.05 24.97
C GLN A 208 13.53 14.10 25.20
N VAL A 209 13.55 15.15 24.38
CA VAL A 209 14.57 16.21 24.43
C VAL A 209 14.13 17.42 25.27
N ALA A 210 12.82 17.62 25.42
CA ALA A 210 12.22 18.61 26.30
C ALA A 210 10.84 18.12 26.79
N GLU A 211 10.22 18.85 27.71
CA GLU A 211 8.94 18.47 28.35
C GLU A 211 7.84 18.06 27.36
N SER A 212 7.85 18.62 26.14
CA SER A 212 6.88 18.34 25.08
C SER A 212 7.50 17.96 23.73
N GLN A 213 8.82 17.77 23.63
CA GLN A 213 9.52 17.51 22.37
C GLN A 213 10.28 16.19 22.36
N PHE A 214 10.22 15.49 21.23
CA PHE A 214 10.84 14.20 20.99
C PHE A 214 11.75 14.23 19.77
N SER A 215 12.76 13.36 19.71
CA SER A 215 13.57 13.09 18.52
C SER A 215 13.92 11.61 18.40
N LEU A 216 14.36 11.18 17.22
CA LEU A 216 14.94 9.86 17.06
C LEU A 216 16.21 9.74 17.89
N SER A 217 16.40 8.57 18.48
CA SER A 217 17.69 8.22 19.06
C SER A 217 18.72 8.08 17.94
N ASP A 218 19.95 8.58 18.17
CA ASP A 218 21.01 8.44 17.19
C ASP A 218 21.37 6.95 17.07
N SER A 219 21.24 6.38 15.87
CA SER A 219 21.68 5.01 15.58
C SER A 219 23.17 4.92 15.88
N SER A 220 23.54 4.09 16.86
CA SER A 220 24.94 3.73 17.15
C SER A 220 25.51 2.83 16.06
#